data_AF-A0A1Y4DPU1-F1
#
_entry.id   AF-A0A1Y4DPU1-F1
#
_cell.length_a   1.000
_cell.length_b   1.000
_cell.length_c   1.000
_cell.angle_alpha   90.00
_cell.angle_beta   90.00
_cell.angle_gamma   90.00
#
_symmetry.space_group_name_H-M   'P 1'
#
loop_
_entity.id
_entity.type
_entity.pdbx_description
1 polymer ?
#
loop_
_entity_poly.entity_id
_entity_poly.type
_entity_poly.pdbx_seq_one_letter_code
_entity_poly.pdbx_strand_id
1 'polypeptide(L)'
;MFNRRDNVRPQRGALSADEAEKLFSTVDHSGHSDEERARRQRAHRREKGVSVDVDPLSGEDPSGSDVSKVITRTAVIFVLAFLVLVVAGQVAFGVVRRLNTAHLADTASVRTVADALSGGVEWGDGFTQFPADFTVQEADENTGRIEVSVIDTSSSSALECFSTSQVQATALAVNALLNPNIDTVVYHVSVHVGEDGRMQQSTLFGFLKPTGDVASFMTFVWEKTQSATGVNFSCTITGIDETVQGELRDQVTTSFTPVQGTRTR
;
A
#
# COMPACT_ATOMS: atom_id res chain seq x y z
N MET A 1 19.51 47.35 -97.82
CA MET A 1 18.43 48.32 -97.60
C MET A 1 17.10 47.56 -97.55
N PHE A 2 16.45 47.59 -96.38
CA PHE A 2 15.03 47.34 -96.03
C PHE A 2 14.12 46.31 -96.75
N ASN A 3 13.74 45.31 -95.94
CA ASN A 3 12.40 44.90 -95.48
C ASN A 3 11.52 43.87 -96.24
N ARG A 4 11.27 42.81 -95.48
CA ARG A 4 10.31 41.70 -95.51
C ARG A 4 8.84 42.13 -95.72
N ARG A 5 8.06 41.29 -96.42
CA ARG A 5 6.62 41.10 -96.17
C ARG A 5 6.26 39.62 -96.38
N ASP A 6 6.05 38.92 -95.28
CA ASP A 6 5.50 37.55 -95.24
C ASP A 6 3.96 37.64 -95.24
N ASN A 7 3.30 37.01 -96.21
CA ASN A 7 1.84 36.86 -96.25
C ASN A 7 1.41 35.64 -95.41
N VAL A 8 0.69 35.88 -94.33
CA VAL A 8 0.15 34.85 -93.43
C VAL A 8 -1.21 34.33 -93.96
N ARG A 9 -1.36 33.00 -94.05
CA ARG A 9 -2.60 32.30 -94.41
C ARG A 9 -3.59 32.30 -93.23
N PRO A 10 -4.92 32.48 -93.44
CA PRO A 10 -5.89 32.41 -92.35
C PRO A 10 -6.18 30.95 -91.96
N GLN A 11 -5.98 30.61 -90.68
CA GLN A 11 -6.41 29.33 -90.09
C GLN A 11 -7.91 29.38 -89.76
N ARG A 12 -8.67 28.38 -90.22
CA ARG A 12 -10.07 28.14 -89.84
C ARG A 12 -10.11 27.65 -88.38
N GLY A 13 -10.96 28.28 -87.56
CA GLY A 13 -11.30 27.79 -86.21
C GLY A 13 -10.95 28.72 -85.04
N ALA A 14 -10.48 29.94 -85.28
CA ALA A 14 -10.26 30.91 -84.21
C ALA A 14 -11.56 31.64 -83.86
N LEU A 15 -11.97 31.55 -82.59
CA LEU A 15 -13.01 32.41 -82.00
C LEU A 15 -12.61 33.88 -82.19
N SER A 16 -13.60 34.73 -82.48
CA SER A 16 -13.37 36.17 -82.62
C SER A 16 -12.92 36.79 -81.28
N ALA A 17 -12.21 37.92 -81.33
CA ALA A 17 -11.67 38.58 -80.13
C ALA A 17 -12.77 38.85 -79.08
N ASP A 18 -13.97 39.20 -79.54
CA ASP A 18 -15.14 39.48 -78.68
C ASP A 18 -15.74 38.21 -78.06
N GLU A 19 -15.66 37.06 -78.74
CA GLU A 19 -16.09 35.76 -78.18
C GLU A 19 -15.09 35.21 -77.16
N ALA A 20 -13.80 35.44 -77.38
CA ALA A 20 -12.75 35.07 -76.44
C ALA A 20 -12.85 35.88 -75.14
N GLU A 21 -13.06 37.19 -75.23
CA GLU A 21 -13.16 38.08 -74.07
C GLU A 21 -14.35 37.74 -73.15
N LYS A 22 -15.45 37.24 -73.74
CA LYS A 22 -16.62 36.77 -72.98
C LYS A 22 -16.40 35.42 -72.29
N LEU A 23 -15.56 34.55 -72.85
CA LEU A 23 -15.14 33.28 -72.24
C LEU A 23 -14.13 33.51 -71.11
N PHE A 24 -13.23 34.49 -71.23
CA PHE A 24 -12.21 34.77 -70.21
C PHE A 24 -12.69 35.65 -69.05
N SER A 25 -13.80 36.38 -69.19
CA SER A 25 -14.36 37.16 -68.07
C SER A 25 -15.07 36.33 -67.00
N THR A 26 -15.33 35.05 -67.27
CA THR A 26 -16.11 34.15 -66.39
C THR A 26 -15.24 33.05 -65.75
N VAL A 27 -13.91 33.12 -65.90
CA VAL A 27 -12.97 32.04 -65.58
C VAL A 27 -11.84 32.55 -64.69
N ASP A 28 -11.59 31.89 -63.56
CA ASP A 28 -10.49 32.25 -62.66
C ASP A 28 -9.12 31.83 -63.24
N HIS A 29 -8.02 32.22 -62.57
CA HIS A 29 -6.64 31.95 -63.00
C HIS A 29 -6.27 30.46 -63.19
N SER A 30 -7.17 29.52 -62.89
CA SER A 30 -7.00 28.07 -63.07
C SER A 30 -7.82 27.46 -64.23
N GLY A 31 -8.59 28.26 -64.98
CA GLY A 31 -9.25 27.78 -66.20
C GLY A 31 -10.58 27.03 -65.99
N HIS A 32 -11.19 27.14 -64.80
CA HIS A 32 -12.47 26.52 -64.49
C HIS A 32 -13.54 27.58 -64.14
N SER A 33 -14.80 27.36 -64.57
CA SER A 33 -15.92 28.22 -64.17
C SER A 33 -16.37 27.87 -62.75
N ASP A 34 -16.40 28.87 -61.87
CA ASP A 34 -16.70 28.72 -60.44
C ASP A 34 -18.09 28.14 -60.14
N GLU A 35 -19.01 28.23 -61.10
CA GLU A 35 -20.40 27.82 -60.91
C GLU A 35 -20.57 26.28 -60.88
N GLU A 36 -19.78 25.54 -61.67
CA GLU A 36 -19.84 24.07 -61.69
C GLU A 36 -19.17 23.44 -60.47
N ARG A 37 -18.06 24.01 -59.98
CA ARG A 37 -17.43 23.58 -58.72
C ARG A 37 -18.32 23.89 -57.53
N ALA A 38 -18.95 25.06 -57.49
CA ALA A 38 -19.90 25.42 -56.43
C ALA A 38 -21.15 24.50 -56.43
N ARG A 39 -21.67 24.12 -57.61
CA ARG A 39 -22.78 23.15 -57.70
C ARG A 39 -22.39 21.76 -57.27
N ARG A 40 -21.23 21.24 -57.69
CA ARG A 40 -20.74 19.93 -57.25
C ARG A 40 -20.45 19.90 -55.74
N GLN A 41 -19.88 20.95 -55.17
CA GLN A 41 -19.67 21.03 -53.71
C GLN A 41 -20.98 21.14 -52.93
N ARG A 42 -22.00 21.86 -53.45
CA ARG A 42 -23.34 21.90 -52.86
C ARG A 42 -24.09 20.57 -52.97
N ALA A 43 -23.93 19.85 -54.07
CA ALA A 43 -24.48 18.51 -54.24
C ALA A 43 -23.79 17.49 -53.33
N HIS A 44 -22.46 17.56 -53.18
CA HIS A 44 -21.71 16.68 -52.30
C HIS A 44 -22.02 16.92 -50.81
N ARG A 45 -22.31 18.17 -50.42
CA ARG A 45 -22.83 18.53 -49.08
C ARG A 45 -24.25 18.01 -48.82
N ARG A 46 -25.07 17.81 -49.84
CA ARG A 46 -26.42 17.24 -49.71
C ARG A 46 -26.43 15.72 -49.65
N GLU A 47 -25.54 15.03 -50.39
CA GLU A 47 -25.50 13.56 -50.42
C GLU A 47 -24.64 12.92 -49.31
N LYS A 48 -23.64 13.64 -48.77
CA LYS A 48 -22.86 13.22 -47.60
C LYS A 48 -23.12 14.12 -46.39
N GLY A 49 -24.38 14.44 -46.16
CA GLY A 49 -24.84 15.19 -45.00
C GLY A 49 -24.72 14.37 -43.72
N VAL A 50 -23.51 14.27 -43.17
CA VAL A 50 -23.35 14.29 -41.71
C VAL A 50 -23.07 15.75 -41.37
N SER A 51 -24.11 16.57 -41.42
CA SER A 51 -24.12 17.79 -40.63
C SER A 51 -24.16 17.32 -39.18
N VAL A 52 -23.00 17.25 -38.54
CA VAL A 52 -22.98 17.38 -37.08
C VAL A 52 -23.49 18.79 -36.84
N ASP A 53 -24.72 18.88 -36.38
CA ASP A 53 -25.33 20.13 -35.96
C ASP A 53 -24.60 20.53 -34.68
N VAL A 54 -23.44 21.17 -34.83
CA VAL A 54 -22.70 21.74 -33.70
C VAL A 54 -23.45 23.01 -33.33
N ASP A 55 -24.47 22.84 -32.48
CA ASP A 55 -25.15 23.95 -31.82
C ASP A 55 -24.14 24.60 -30.85
N PRO A 56 -23.74 25.88 -31.08
CA PRO A 56 -22.79 26.58 -30.23
C PRO A 56 -23.32 26.87 -28.81
N LEU A 57 -24.57 26.51 -28.52
CA LEU A 57 -25.18 26.56 -27.19
C LEU A 57 -25.51 25.17 -26.61
N SER A 58 -25.23 24.09 -27.36
CA SER A 58 -25.32 22.72 -26.85
C SER A 58 -23.99 22.34 -26.21
N GLY A 59 -24.05 21.75 -25.01
CA GLY A 59 -22.87 21.33 -24.26
C GLY A 59 -22.11 20.13 -24.85
N GLU A 60 -22.44 19.68 -26.05
CA GLU A 60 -21.74 18.61 -26.77
C GLU A 60 -20.72 19.24 -27.74
N ASP A 61 -19.63 19.74 -27.15
CA ASP A 61 -18.46 20.20 -27.88
C ASP A 61 -17.53 19.00 -28.18
N PRO A 62 -17.29 18.63 -29.46
CA PRO A 62 -16.39 17.55 -29.83
C PRO A 62 -14.89 17.91 -29.63
N SER A 63 -14.57 19.09 -29.10
CA SER A 63 -13.19 19.55 -28.86
C SER A 63 -12.59 19.04 -27.55
N GLY A 64 -12.45 17.72 -27.36
CA GLY A 64 -11.56 17.13 -26.33
C GLY A 64 -11.80 17.50 -24.85
N SER A 65 -12.83 18.29 -24.54
CA SER A 65 -13.18 18.75 -23.19
C SER A 65 -13.78 17.62 -22.34
N ASP A 66 -14.42 16.65 -23.00
CA ASP A 66 -14.90 15.42 -22.37
C ASP A 66 -13.76 14.45 -22.04
N VAL A 67 -12.61 14.52 -22.71
CA VAL A 67 -11.48 13.65 -22.36
C VAL A 67 -10.94 14.00 -20.98
N SER A 68 -10.83 15.28 -20.64
CA SER A 68 -10.42 15.72 -19.30
C SER A 68 -11.44 15.33 -18.23
N LYS A 69 -12.73 15.56 -18.47
CA LYS A 69 -13.80 15.15 -17.54
C LYS A 69 -13.89 13.63 -17.38
N VAL A 70 -13.73 12.86 -18.46
CA VAL A 70 -13.73 11.39 -18.45
C VAL A 70 -12.50 10.85 -17.74
N ILE A 71 -11.31 11.45 -17.95
CA ILE A 71 -10.08 11.07 -17.24
C ILE A 71 -10.23 11.38 -15.74
N THR A 72 -10.69 12.57 -15.35
CA THR A 72 -10.92 12.90 -13.94
C THR A 72 -11.98 11.97 -13.32
N ARG A 73 -13.07 11.68 -14.03
CA ARG A 73 -14.11 10.75 -13.56
C ARG A 73 -13.59 9.33 -13.39
N THR A 74 -12.79 8.85 -14.34
CA THR A 74 -12.18 7.51 -14.27
C THR A 74 -11.16 7.43 -13.13
N ALA A 75 -10.35 8.46 -12.94
CA ALA A 75 -9.40 8.55 -11.83
C ALA A 75 -10.12 8.57 -10.47
N VAL A 76 -11.20 9.35 -10.33
CA VAL A 76 -12.01 9.38 -9.10
C VAL A 76 -12.66 8.03 -8.82
N ILE A 77 -13.22 7.38 -9.85
CA ILE A 77 -13.79 6.03 -9.70
C ILE A 77 -12.72 5.03 -9.30
N PHE A 78 -11.54 5.08 -9.91
CA PHE A 78 -10.43 4.20 -9.56
C PHE A 78 -9.98 4.40 -8.11
N VAL A 79 -9.82 5.66 -7.68
CA VAL A 79 -9.47 5.98 -6.29
C VAL A 79 -10.54 5.51 -5.32
N LEU A 80 -11.83 5.69 -5.63
CA LEU A 80 -12.93 5.21 -4.79
C LEU A 80 -12.98 3.68 -4.74
N ALA A 81 -12.81 3.00 -5.88
CA ALA A 81 -12.78 1.55 -5.95
C ALA A 81 -11.58 0.98 -5.18
N PHE A 82 -10.40 1.59 -5.33
CA PHE A 82 -9.21 1.23 -4.58
C PHE A 82 -9.38 1.48 -3.08
N LEU A 83 -9.95 2.62 -2.69
CA LEU A 83 -10.26 2.92 -1.29
C LEU A 83 -11.23 1.90 -0.69
N VAL A 84 -12.31 1.56 -1.41
CA VAL A 84 -13.25 0.52 -0.98
C VAL A 84 -12.55 -0.83 -0.84
N LEU A 85 -11.67 -1.18 -1.77
CA LEU A 85 -10.90 -2.42 -1.72
C LEU A 85 -9.94 -2.44 -0.52
N VAL A 86 -9.25 -1.34 -0.24
CA VAL A 86 -8.37 -1.21 0.93
C VAL A 86 -9.17 -1.31 2.22
N VAL A 87 -10.29 -0.58 2.34
CA VAL A 87 -11.15 -0.60 3.53
C VAL A 87 -11.77 -1.99 3.74
N ALA A 88 -12.28 -2.62 2.68
CA ALA A 88 -12.81 -3.98 2.75
C ALA A 88 -11.72 -4.98 3.17
N GLY A 89 -10.52 -4.85 2.63
CA GLY A 89 -9.35 -5.62 3.04
C GLY A 89 -9.05 -5.42 4.53
N GLN A 90 -8.97 -4.18 5.00
CA GLN A 90 -8.71 -3.85 6.41
C GLN A 90 -9.76 -4.45 7.34
N VAL A 91 -11.05 -4.36 7.01
CA VAL A 91 -12.13 -4.98 7.78
C VAL A 91 -11.99 -6.50 7.78
N ALA A 92 -11.71 -7.12 6.64
CA ALA A 92 -11.51 -8.57 6.55
C ALA A 92 -10.30 -9.03 7.39
N PHE A 93 -9.16 -8.36 7.29
CA PHE A 93 -7.98 -8.64 8.11
C PHE A 93 -8.26 -8.45 9.60
N GLY A 94 -9.01 -7.40 9.97
CA GLY A 94 -9.42 -7.18 11.36
C GLY A 94 -10.32 -8.29 11.90
N VAL A 95 -11.29 -8.75 11.12
CA VAL A 95 -12.18 -9.87 11.50
C VAL A 95 -11.37 -11.17 11.66
N VAL A 96 -10.49 -11.50 10.71
CA VAL A 96 -9.65 -12.70 10.79
C VAL A 96 -8.79 -12.70 12.05
N ARG A 97 -8.14 -11.57 12.37
CA ARG A 97 -7.31 -11.46 13.58
C ARG A 97 -8.11 -11.62 14.87
N ARG A 98 -9.35 -11.10 14.90
CA ARG A 98 -10.23 -11.26 16.05
C ARG A 98 -10.69 -12.70 16.24
N LEU A 99 -10.97 -13.41 15.14
CA LEU A 99 -11.31 -14.84 15.18
C LEU A 99 -10.12 -15.66 15.70
N ASN A 100 -8.89 -15.39 15.21
CA ASN A 100 -7.69 -16.07 15.70
C ASN A 100 -7.50 -15.88 17.22
N THR A 101 -7.84 -14.70 17.76
CA THR A 101 -7.77 -14.44 19.20
C THR A 101 -8.86 -15.17 19.99
N ALA A 102 -10.10 -15.18 19.49
CA ALA A 102 -11.20 -15.91 20.12
C ALA A 102 -10.90 -17.41 20.25
N HIS A 103 -10.16 -17.99 19.29
CA HIS A 103 -9.77 -19.38 19.33
C HIS A 103 -8.82 -19.72 20.47
N LEU A 104 -7.93 -18.83 20.92
CA LEU A 104 -7.03 -19.11 22.06
C LEU A 104 -7.80 -19.32 23.37
N ALA A 105 -8.81 -18.50 23.60
CA ALA A 105 -9.62 -18.56 24.82
C ALA A 105 -10.59 -19.76 24.84
N ASP A 106 -10.93 -20.33 23.68
CA ASP A 106 -11.87 -21.44 23.55
C ASP A 106 -11.18 -22.80 23.33
N THR A 107 -10.09 -22.82 22.55
CA THR A 107 -9.32 -24.04 22.26
C THR A 107 -7.82 -23.74 22.10
N ALA A 108 -7.02 -24.21 23.05
CA ALA A 108 -5.57 -24.10 23.02
C ALA A 108 -4.92 -25.36 22.42
N SER A 109 -4.35 -25.20 21.23
CA SER A 109 -3.63 -26.24 20.51
C SER A 109 -2.44 -25.63 19.78
N VAL A 110 -1.48 -26.46 19.36
CA VAL A 110 -0.31 -25.99 18.58
C VAL A 110 -0.74 -25.15 17.37
N ARG A 111 -1.82 -25.57 16.70
CA ARG A 111 -2.35 -24.86 15.53
C ARG A 111 -2.94 -23.50 15.89
N THR A 112 -3.82 -23.44 16.90
CA THR A 112 -4.48 -22.18 17.27
C THR A 112 -3.47 -21.17 17.83
N VAL A 113 -2.46 -21.63 18.57
CA VAL A 113 -1.35 -20.79 19.03
C VAL A 113 -0.50 -20.29 17.86
N ALA A 114 -0.17 -21.14 16.88
CA ALA A 114 0.58 -20.71 15.70
C ALA A 114 -0.21 -19.71 14.83
N ASP A 115 -1.52 -19.91 14.67
CA ASP A 115 -2.41 -18.99 13.95
C ASP A 115 -2.53 -17.65 14.67
N ALA A 116 -2.48 -17.65 16.01
CA ALA A 116 -2.47 -16.45 16.82
C ALA A 116 -1.12 -15.70 16.77
N LEU A 117 0.01 -16.40 16.83
CA LEU A 117 1.33 -15.78 16.70
C LEU A 117 1.54 -15.17 15.30
N SER A 118 1.10 -15.87 14.25
CA SER A 118 1.22 -15.38 12.87
C SER A 118 0.22 -14.26 12.52
N GLY A 119 -1.01 -14.31 13.05
CA GLY A 119 -2.03 -13.29 12.82
C GLY A 119 -1.92 -12.08 13.74
N GLY A 120 -1.35 -12.27 14.92
CA GLY A 120 -1.41 -11.35 16.05
C GLY A 120 -2.61 -11.62 16.96
N VAL A 121 -2.50 -11.10 18.18
CA VAL A 121 -3.46 -11.33 19.27
C VAL A 121 -4.07 -10.01 19.71
N GLU A 122 -5.39 -9.98 19.97
CA GLU A 122 -6.09 -8.79 20.46
C GLU A 122 -5.52 -8.32 21.81
N TRP A 123 -5.22 -7.03 21.91
CA TRP A 123 -4.74 -6.41 23.13
C TRP A 123 -5.16 -4.94 23.18
N GLY A 124 -5.92 -4.56 24.21
CA GLY A 124 -6.55 -3.24 24.31
C GLY A 124 -7.50 -2.99 23.13
N ASP A 125 -7.34 -1.86 22.44
CA ASP A 125 -8.12 -1.50 21.24
C ASP A 125 -7.48 -1.98 19.92
N GLY A 126 -6.43 -2.82 19.99
CA GLY A 126 -5.64 -3.20 18.83
C GLY A 126 -5.16 -4.65 18.84
N PHE A 127 -4.08 -4.92 18.09
CA PHE A 127 -3.47 -6.24 18.00
C PHE A 127 -1.97 -6.14 18.25
N THR A 128 -1.47 -7.07 19.05
CA THR A 128 -0.04 -7.29 19.23
C THR A 128 0.45 -8.25 18.17
N GLN A 129 1.50 -7.85 17.45
CA GLN A 129 2.19 -8.70 16.47
C GLN A 129 3.40 -9.37 17.12
N PHE A 130 3.70 -10.58 16.69
CA PHE A 130 4.81 -11.38 17.20
C PHE A 130 5.94 -11.44 16.16
N PRO A 131 7.17 -11.77 16.56
CA PRO A 131 8.25 -12.01 15.63
C PRO A 131 7.87 -13.11 14.63
N ALA A 132 8.28 -12.95 13.37
CA ALA A 132 7.96 -13.89 12.31
C ALA A 132 8.68 -15.24 12.47
N ASP A 133 9.78 -15.26 13.22
CA ASP A 133 10.56 -16.46 13.51
C ASP A 133 10.17 -16.95 14.91
N PHE A 134 9.29 -17.94 14.94
CA PHE A 134 8.78 -18.51 16.17
C PHE A 134 8.57 -20.01 16.05
N THR A 135 8.50 -20.66 17.20
CA THR A 135 8.23 -22.08 17.35
C THR A 135 7.26 -22.27 18.51
N VAL A 136 6.30 -23.16 18.34
CA VAL A 136 5.39 -23.58 19.41
C VAL A 136 5.89 -24.94 19.90
N GLN A 137 6.46 -24.97 21.10
CA GLN A 137 6.97 -26.19 21.72
C GLN A 137 5.82 -27.03 22.27
N GLU A 138 4.87 -26.37 22.94
CA GLU A 138 3.74 -27.01 23.59
C GLU A 138 2.52 -26.10 23.49
N ALA A 139 1.36 -26.70 23.28
CA ALA A 139 0.07 -26.06 23.48
C ALA A 139 -0.95 -27.19 23.62
N ASP A 140 -1.23 -27.56 24.86
CA ASP A 140 -2.11 -28.67 25.21
C ASP A 140 -2.94 -28.34 26.45
N GLU A 141 -4.26 -28.44 26.30
CA GLU A 141 -5.22 -28.25 27.39
C GLU A 141 -5.18 -29.35 28.44
N ASN A 142 -4.66 -30.54 28.10
CA ASN A 142 -4.54 -31.64 29.06
C ASN A 142 -3.39 -31.40 30.05
N THR A 143 -2.31 -30.76 29.58
CA THR A 143 -1.18 -30.37 30.44
C THR A 143 -1.38 -28.99 31.05
N GLY A 144 -2.31 -28.20 30.51
CA GLY A 144 -2.61 -26.84 30.93
C GLY A 144 -1.57 -25.82 30.47
N ARG A 145 -0.69 -26.20 29.55
CA ARG A 145 0.52 -25.45 29.25
C ARG A 145 0.61 -25.04 27.78
N ILE A 146 1.04 -23.81 27.58
CA ILE A 146 1.51 -23.29 26.30
C ILE A 146 2.96 -22.86 26.46
N GLU A 147 3.82 -23.29 25.55
CA GLU A 147 5.22 -22.88 25.49
C GLU A 147 5.58 -22.51 24.06
N VAL A 148 6.09 -21.29 23.91
CA VAL A 148 6.47 -20.73 22.63
C VAL A 148 7.85 -20.08 22.75
N SER A 149 8.63 -20.17 21.69
CA SER A 149 9.92 -19.48 21.56
C SER A 149 9.91 -18.61 20.33
N VAL A 150 10.30 -17.35 20.50
CA VAL A 150 10.43 -16.38 19.43
C VAL A 150 11.88 -15.93 19.30
N ILE A 151 12.26 -15.56 18.08
CA ILE A 151 13.53 -14.89 17.80
C ILE A 151 13.20 -13.46 17.40
N ASP A 152 13.51 -12.50 18.26
CA ASP A 152 13.37 -11.10 17.94
C ASP A 152 14.50 -10.65 17.01
N THR A 153 14.08 -10.03 15.91
CA THR A 153 14.97 -9.43 14.91
C THR A 153 14.61 -7.96 14.66
N SER A 154 13.71 -7.40 15.46
CA SER A 154 13.22 -6.03 15.31
C SER A 154 13.88 -5.07 16.27
N SER A 155 14.26 -5.51 17.47
CA SER A 155 14.85 -4.64 18.47
C SER A 155 16.34 -4.41 18.24
N SER A 156 16.77 -3.18 18.50
CA SER A 156 18.16 -2.73 18.38
C SER A 156 18.91 -2.70 19.72
N SER A 157 18.19 -2.86 20.84
CA SER A 157 18.71 -2.79 22.20
C SER A 157 17.97 -3.71 23.18
N ALA A 158 18.62 -3.98 24.32
CA ALA A 158 18.05 -4.77 25.41
C ALA A 158 16.73 -4.21 25.95
N LEU A 159 16.62 -2.88 26.12
CA LEU A 159 15.40 -2.24 26.62
C LEU A 159 14.25 -2.31 25.62
N GLU A 160 14.54 -2.10 24.34
CA GLU A 160 13.55 -2.21 23.27
C GLU A 160 13.03 -3.65 23.16
N CYS A 161 13.94 -4.64 23.21
CA CYS A 161 13.59 -6.06 23.21
C CYS A 161 12.77 -6.43 24.44
N PHE A 162 13.16 -5.98 25.63
CA PHE A 162 12.42 -6.21 26.87
C PHE A 162 11.01 -5.63 26.81
N SER A 163 10.88 -4.35 26.43
CA SER A 163 9.60 -3.65 26.37
C SER A 163 8.64 -4.29 25.37
N THR A 164 9.12 -4.55 24.15
CA THR A 164 8.32 -5.18 23.09
C THR A 164 7.90 -6.60 23.48
N SER A 165 8.83 -7.39 24.02
CA SER A 165 8.55 -8.76 24.43
C SER A 165 7.59 -8.83 25.61
N GLN A 166 7.66 -7.89 26.56
CA GLN A 166 6.70 -7.80 27.66
C GLN A 166 5.27 -7.62 27.13
N VAL A 167 5.07 -6.74 26.15
CA VAL A 167 3.74 -6.51 25.56
C VAL A 167 3.24 -7.77 24.82
N GLN A 168 4.12 -8.39 24.03
CA GLN A 168 3.82 -9.65 23.31
C GLN A 168 3.45 -10.79 24.25
N ALA A 169 4.30 -11.07 25.24
CA ALA A 169 4.09 -12.13 26.22
C ALA A 169 2.80 -11.90 27.02
N THR A 170 2.53 -10.66 27.43
CA THR A 170 1.30 -10.33 28.17
C THR A 170 0.06 -10.53 27.31
N ALA A 171 0.08 -10.06 26.05
CA ALA A 171 -1.05 -10.20 25.15
C ALA A 171 -1.37 -11.68 24.88
N LEU A 172 -0.35 -12.50 24.59
CA LEU A 172 -0.52 -13.94 24.44
C LEU A 172 -1.05 -14.58 25.71
N ALA A 173 -0.41 -14.30 26.85
CA ALA A 173 -0.73 -14.94 28.13
C ALA A 173 -2.15 -14.63 28.58
N VAL A 174 -2.58 -13.37 28.53
CA VAL A 174 -3.95 -13.01 28.97
C VAL A 174 -4.99 -13.69 28.09
N ASN A 175 -4.81 -13.73 26.77
CA ASN A 175 -5.77 -14.37 25.88
C ASN A 175 -5.80 -15.90 26.05
N ALA A 176 -4.65 -16.52 26.26
CA ALA A 176 -4.55 -17.95 26.51
C ALA A 176 -5.06 -18.36 27.89
N LEU A 177 -4.70 -17.63 28.96
CA LEU A 177 -5.07 -17.97 30.34
C LEU A 177 -6.56 -17.74 30.62
N LEU A 178 -7.26 -16.99 29.78
CA LEU A 178 -8.73 -16.94 29.83
C LEU A 178 -9.38 -18.27 29.43
N ASN A 179 -8.67 -19.15 28.71
CA ASN A 179 -9.12 -20.52 28.50
C ASN A 179 -9.16 -21.26 29.84
N PRO A 180 -10.27 -21.92 30.21
CA PRO A 180 -10.41 -22.60 31.51
C PRO A 180 -9.37 -23.70 31.72
N ASN A 181 -8.91 -24.34 30.64
CA ASN A 181 -8.01 -25.49 30.70
C ASN A 181 -6.52 -25.10 30.66
N ILE A 182 -6.17 -23.84 30.44
CA ILE A 182 -4.77 -23.38 30.42
C ILE A 182 -4.44 -22.61 31.69
N ASP A 183 -3.40 -23.04 32.40
CA ASP A 183 -2.92 -22.39 33.62
C ASP A 183 -1.53 -21.78 33.47
N THR A 184 -0.76 -22.18 32.45
CA THR A 184 0.64 -21.77 32.30
C THR A 184 0.95 -21.38 30.86
N VAL A 185 1.58 -20.22 30.68
CA VAL A 185 2.10 -19.73 29.39
C VAL A 185 3.56 -19.35 29.54
N VAL A 186 4.43 -20.01 28.79
CA VAL A 186 5.87 -19.76 28.77
C VAL A 186 6.24 -19.15 27.42
N TYR A 187 6.84 -17.96 27.45
CA TYR A 187 7.25 -17.21 26.27
C TYR A 187 8.76 -16.95 26.32
N HIS A 188 9.51 -17.72 25.54
CA HIS A 188 10.96 -17.55 25.41
C HIS A 188 11.29 -16.54 24.34
N VAL A 189 12.26 -15.67 24.65
CA VAL A 189 12.76 -14.65 23.74
C VAL A 189 14.23 -14.89 23.50
N SER A 190 14.58 -15.08 22.24
CA SER A 190 15.96 -15.13 21.77
C SER A 190 16.23 -13.95 20.84
N VAL A 191 17.50 -13.58 20.70
CA VAL A 191 17.97 -12.52 19.81
C VAL A 191 19.19 -13.00 19.04
N HIS A 192 19.46 -12.39 17.89
CA HIS A 192 20.74 -12.56 17.22
C HIS A 192 21.78 -11.63 17.84
N VAL A 193 22.96 -12.17 18.15
CA VAL A 193 24.08 -11.43 18.73
C VAL A 193 25.28 -11.47 17.78
N GLY A 194 25.80 -10.29 17.43
CA GLY A 194 27.00 -10.17 16.60
C GLY A 194 28.28 -10.50 17.35
N GLU A 195 29.40 -10.59 16.62
CA GLU A 195 30.74 -10.80 17.21
C GLU A 195 31.15 -9.71 18.20
N ASP A 196 30.56 -8.52 18.09
CA ASP A 196 30.76 -7.38 19.00
C ASP A 196 29.91 -7.47 20.28
N GLY A 197 29.14 -8.55 20.45
CA GLY A 197 28.24 -8.76 21.58
C GLY A 197 26.96 -7.93 21.52
N ARG A 198 26.68 -7.23 20.41
CA ARG A 198 25.49 -6.39 20.27
C ARG A 198 24.36 -7.16 19.60
N MET A 199 23.13 -6.81 19.98
CA MET A 199 21.93 -7.34 19.31
C MET A 199 21.90 -6.88 17.85
N GLN A 200 21.53 -7.80 16.97
CA GLN A 200 21.37 -7.54 15.55
C GLN A 200 19.89 -7.56 15.15
N GLN A 201 19.50 -6.55 14.40
CA GLN A 201 18.19 -6.46 13.78
C GLN A 201 18.24 -6.89 12.31
N SER A 202 17.10 -7.31 11.78
CA SER A 202 16.92 -7.51 10.35
C SER A 202 17.12 -6.18 9.61
N THR A 203 17.76 -6.22 8.45
CA THR A 203 17.99 -5.04 7.61
C THR A 203 17.16 -5.12 6.32
N LEU A 204 17.09 -4.01 5.58
CA LEU A 204 16.30 -3.91 4.34
C LEU A 204 14.82 -4.30 4.55
N PHE A 205 14.16 -3.66 5.51
CA PHE A 205 12.73 -3.89 5.84
C PHE A 205 12.40 -5.35 6.19
N GLY A 206 13.33 -6.08 6.83
CA GLY A 206 13.13 -7.48 7.18
C GLY A 206 13.57 -8.48 6.11
N PHE A 207 14.04 -8.03 4.95
CA PHE A 207 14.47 -8.91 3.87
C PHE A 207 15.80 -9.62 4.17
N LEU A 208 16.71 -8.92 4.86
CA LEU A 208 18.01 -9.47 5.23
C LEU A 208 17.99 -9.84 6.71
N LYS A 209 17.93 -11.14 6.98
CA LYS A 209 18.00 -11.67 8.34
C LYS A 209 19.39 -11.41 8.97
N PRO A 210 19.48 -11.24 10.30
CA PRO A 210 20.74 -11.21 11.02
C PRO A 210 21.56 -12.48 10.78
N THR A 211 22.89 -12.36 10.90
CA THR A 211 23.82 -13.49 10.73
C THR A 211 24.49 -13.90 12.03
N GLY A 212 24.36 -13.09 13.08
CA GLY A 212 24.88 -13.41 14.41
C GLY A 212 24.26 -14.66 15.01
N ASP A 213 24.91 -15.20 16.04
CA ASP A 213 24.42 -16.39 16.73
C ASP A 213 23.12 -16.09 17.48
N VAL A 214 22.21 -17.07 17.52
CA VAL A 214 20.97 -16.96 18.30
C VAL A 214 21.29 -17.25 19.76
N ALA A 215 21.03 -16.29 20.63
CA ALA A 215 21.20 -16.42 22.07
C ALA A 215 19.85 -16.23 22.78
N SER A 216 19.58 -17.05 23.80
CA SER A 216 18.45 -16.85 24.70
C SER A 216 18.66 -15.55 25.48
N PHE A 217 17.66 -14.68 25.49
CA PHE A 217 17.73 -13.39 26.16
C PHE A 217 16.91 -13.37 27.44
N MET A 218 15.61 -13.70 27.36
CA MET A 218 14.76 -13.78 28.56
C MET A 218 13.59 -14.74 28.35
N THR A 219 12.92 -15.11 29.43
CA THR A 219 11.69 -15.90 29.38
C THR A 219 10.64 -15.28 30.29
N PHE A 220 9.42 -15.14 29.79
CA PHE A 220 8.26 -14.76 30.58
C PHE A 220 7.45 -16.02 30.91
N VAL A 221 7.21 -16.27 32.18
CA VAL A 221 6.37 -17.35 32.68
C VAL A 221 5.14 -16.73 33.32
N TRP A 222 3.99 -16.91 32.67
CA TRP A 222 2.71 -16.48 33.18
C TRP A 222 1.94 -17.66 33.74
N GLU A 223 1.47 -17.52 34.97
CA GLU A 223 0.68 -18.52 35.66
C GLU A 223 -0.66 -17.94 36.08
N LYS A 224 -1.71 -18.75 35.91
CA LYS A 224 -3.05 -18.47 36.39
C LYS A 224 -3.36 -19.27 37.63
N THR A 225 -3.76 -18.57 38.68
CA THR A 225 -4.36 -19.16 39.86
C THR A 225 -5.80 -18.71 39.98
N GLN A 226 -6.74 -19.65 39.99
CA GLN A 226 -8.17 -19.37 40.12
C GLN A 226 -8.68 -19.81 41.48
N SER A 227 -9.44 -18.92 42.13
CA SER A 227 -10.08 -19.14 43.42
C SER A 227 -11.54 -18.71 43.38
N ALA A 228 -12.32 -19.06 44.40
CA ALA A 228 -13.71 -18.61 44.52
C ALA A 228 -13.85 -17.07 44.60
N THR A 229 -12.78 -16.36 44.96
CA THR A 229 -12.76 -14.89 45.14
C THR A 229 -12.22 -14.13 43.94
N GLY A 230 -11.64 -14.82 42.94
CA GLY A 230 -11.10 -14.17 41.76
C GLY A 230 -10.06 -15.01 41.02
N VAL A 231 -9.56 -14.40 39.94
CA VAL A 231 -8.48 -14.92 39.11
C VAL A 231 -7.25 -14.05 39.33
N ASN A 232 -6.09 -14.68 39.52
CA ASN A 232 -4.81 -14.02 39.61
C ASN A 232 -3.90 -14.49 38.47
N PHE A 233 -3.27 -13.53 37.78
CA PHE A 233 -2.24 -13.77 36.78
C PHE A 233 -0.91 -13.25 37.33
N SER A 234 0.05 -14.16 37.49
CA SER A 234 1.41 -13.82 37.92
C SER A 234 2.40 -14.00 36.80
N CYS A 235 3.27 -13.02 36.59
CA CYS A 235 4.38 -13.10 35.64
C CYS A 235 5.70 -13.20 36.40
N THR A 236 6.51 -14.19 36.04
CA THR A 236 7.91 -14.30 36.44
C THR A 236 8.79 -14.16 35.21
N ILE A 237 9.78 -13.28 35.26
CA ILE A 237 10.73 -13.08 34.17
C ILE A 237 12.08 -13.66 34.57
N THR A 238 12.63 -14.55 33.75
CA THR A 238 13.95 -15.18 33.96
C THR A 238 14.90 -14.85 32.80
N GLY A 239 16.20 -15.09 32.99
CA GLY A 239 17.24 -14.81 31.98
C GLY A 239 17.79 -13.37 32.00
N ILE A 240 17.19 -12.47 32.79
CA ILE A 240 17.71 -11.11 32.97
C ILE A 240 18.77 -11.10 34.07
N ASP A 241 20.04 -11.21 33.69
CA ASP A 241 21.19 -11.14 34.60
C ASP A 241 21.46 -9.72 35.13
N GLU A 242 22.41 -9.59 36.07
CA GLU A 242 22.76 -8.30 36.69
C GLU A 242 23.21 -7.25 35.67
N THR A 243 23.84 -7.67 34.58
CA THR A 243 24.30 -6.78 33.50
C THR A 243 23.11 -6.21 32.74
N VAL A 244 22.19 -7.07 32.28
CA VAL A 244 20.97 -6.63 31.59
C VAL A 244 20.09 -5.81 32.52
N GLN A 245 19.96 -6.17 33.81
CA GLN A 245 19.23 -5.37 34.80
C GLN A 245 19.85 -3.98 34.98
N GLY A 246 21.18 -3.90 35.01
CA GLY A 246 21.93 -2.64 35.06
C GLY A 246 21.65 -1.78 33.84
N GLU A 247 21.78 -2.36 32.64
CA GLU A 247 21.50 -1.66 31.38
C GLU A 247 20.05 -1.17 31.28
N LEU A 248 19.08 -2.00 31.66
CA LEU A 248 17.67 -1.61 31.69
C LEU A 248 17.43 -0.43 32.64
N ARG A 249 18.01 -0.48 33.84
CA ARG A 249 17.89 0.60 34.84
C ARG A 249 18.57 1.90 34.36
N ASP A 250 19.75 1.79 33.76
CA ASP A 250 20.50 2.94 33.28
C ASP A 250 19.78 3.60 32.10
N GLN A 251 19.25 2.82 31.16
CA GLN A 251 18.50 3.37 30.01
C GLN A 251 17.21 4.06 30.45
N VAL A 252 16.50 3.51 31.44
CA VAL A 252 15.28 4.14 32.00
C VAL A 252 15.61 5.44 32.76
N THR A 253 16.73 5.50 33.48
CA THR A 253 17.07 6.68 34.30
C THR A 253 17.72 7.80 33.47
N THR A 254 18.53 7.45 32.47
CA THR A 254 19.19 8.42 31.58
C THR A 254 18.24 9.02 30.56
N SER A 255 17.19 8.31 30.11
CA SER A 255 16.18 8.86 29.20
C SER A 255 15.35 10.00 29.80
N PHE A 256 15.34 10.16 31.13
CA PHE A 256 14.55 11.16 31.85
C PHE A 256 15.36 12.23 32.57
N THR A 257 16.69 12.25 32.46
CA THR A 257 17.47 13.29 33.14
C THR A 257 17.59 14.53 32.23
N PRO A 258 16.83 15.62 32.45
CA PRO A 258 17.17 16.89 31.81
C PRO A 258 18.58 17.23 32.30
N VAL A 259 19.50 17.43 31.36
CA VAL A 259 20.80 18.03 31.68
C VAL A 259 20.49 19.35 32.37
N GLN A 260 20.61 19.40 33.70
CA GLN A 260 20.64 20.66 34.42
C GLN A 260 21.88 21.37 33.92
N GLY A 261 21.67 22.22 32.91
CA GLY A 261 22.69 23.12 32.41
C GLY A 261 23.21 23.88 33.62
N THR A 262 24.46 23.63 33.96
CA THR A 262 25.25 24.41 34.90
C THR A 262 25.16 25.88 34.51
N ARG A 263 24.22 26.61 35.12
CA ARG A 263 24.24 28.06 35.15
C ARG A 263 25.26 28.45 36.19
N THR A 264 26.51 28.59 35.74
CA THR A 264 27.46 29.48 36.40
C THR A 264 26.92 30.91 36.31
N ARG A 265 26.49 31.48 37.44
CA ARG A 265 26.80 32.84 37.86
C ARG A 265 26.40 33.05 39.32
#